data_AF-A0A0G0Z6E6-F1
#
_entry.id   AF-A0A0G0Z6E6-F1
#
_cell.length_a   1.000
_cell.length_b   1.000
_cell.length_c   1.000
_cell.angle_alpha   90.00
_cell.angle_beta   90.00
_cell.angle_gamma   90.00
#
_symmetry.space_group_name_H-M   'P 1'
#
loop_
_entity.id
_entity.type
_entity.pdbx_description
1 polymer ?
#
loop_
_entity_poly.entity_id
_entity_poly.type
_entity_poly.pdbx_seq_one_letter_code
_entity_poly.pdbx_strand_id
1 'polypeptide(L)'
;MGIMLDNLILNKKSIESIYKTIREFHEKYLKQFGVKLPKLYDSQGNFTKDALVLVYLAYDYPNTRKVSKEELTKFVRSYYP
;
A
#
# COMPACT_ATOMS: atom_id res chain seq x y z
N MET A 1 10.26 -20.32 10.32
CA MET A 1 9.15 -20.30 9.33
C MET A 1 9.21 -18.96 8.62
N GLY A 2 10.10 -18.84 7.62
CA GLY A 2 10.27 -17.61 6.85
C GLY A 2 9.16 -17.56 5.80
N ILE A 3 8.29 -16.56 5.89
CA ILE A 3 7.24 -16.37 4.89
C ILE A 3 7.94 -15.86 3.63
N MET A 4 7.96 -16.72 2.62
CA MET A 4 8.47 -16.48 1.27
C MET A 4 7.77 -15.26 0.68
N LEU A 5 8.57 -14.25 0.32
CA LEU A 5 8.17 -13.07 -0.45
C LEU A 5 8.07 -13.36 -1.95
N ASP A 6 7.76 -14.60 -2.30
CA ASP A 6 7.66 -15.02 -3.68
C ASP A 6 6.18 -14.95 -4.07
N ASN A 7 5.84 -13.85 -4.76
CA ASN A 7 4.53 -13.52 -5.35
C ASN A 7 3.53 -12.81 -4.44
N LEU A 8 3.87 -11.59 -4.00
CA LEU A 8 2.94 -10.66 -3.35
C LEU A 8 1.90 -10.09 -4.34
N ILE A 9 1.09 -10.96 -4.96
CA ILE A 9 -0.16 -10.54 -5.61
C ILE A 9 -1.17 -10.35 -4.48
N LEU A 10 -1.21 -9.15 -3.92
CA LEU A 10 -2.30 -8.72 -3.06
C LEU A 10 -3.58 -8.63 -3.89
N ASN A 11 -4.58 -9.43 -3.52
CA ASN A 11 -5.90 -9.32 -4.11
C ASN A 11 -6.52 -7.95 -3.80
N LYS A 12 -7.35 -7.44 -4.71
CA LYS A 12 -8.06 -6.14 -4.58
C LYS A 12 -8.70 -5.95 -3.20
N LYS A 13 -9.37 -6.98 -2.67
CA LYS A 13 -9.99 -6.94 -1.33
C LYS A 13 -8.98 -6.72 -0.19
N SER A 14 -7.81 -7.34 -0.28
CA SER A 14 -6.73 -7.18 0.71
C SER A 14 -6.16 -5.76 0.66
N ILE A 15 -5.94 -5.23 -0.55
CA ILE A 15 -5.50 -3.85 -0.77
C ILE A 15 -6.50 -2.87 -0.15
N GLU A 16 -7.80 -3.02 -0.44
CA GLU A 16 -8.86 -2.18 0.13
C GLU A 16 -8.92 -2.24 1.66
N SER A 17 -8.76 -3.44 2.24
CA SER A 17 -8.79 -3.64 3.69
C SER A 17 -7.60 -2.96 4.39
N ILE A 18 -6.40 -3.13 3.86
CA ILE A 18 -5.19 -2.47 4.39
C ILE A 18 -5.31 -0.96 4.21
N TYR A 19 -5.76 -0.52 3.03
CA TYR A 19 -5.95 0.90 2.74
C TYR A 19 -6.98 1.55 3.67
N LYS A 20 -8.08 0.85 4.00
CA LYS A 20 -9.06 1.31 4.98
C LYS A 20 -8.41 1.52 6.35
N THR A 21 -7.58 0.57 6.79
CA THR A 21 -6.82 0.69 8.03
C THR A 21 -5.89 1.92 7.99
N ILE A 22 -5.09 2.07 6.93
CA ILE A 22 -4.23 3.26 6.71
C ILE A 22 -5.06 4.54 6.77
N ARG A 23 -6.25 4.58 6.16
CA ARG A 23 -7.13 5.75 6.17
C ARG A 23 -7.59 6.09 7.58
N GLU A 24 -7.99 5.11 8.38
CA GLU A 24 -8.39 5.30 9.78
C GLU A 24 -7.22 5.85 10.62
N PHE A 25 -6.02 5.30 10.46
CA PHE A 25 -4.81 5.81 11.12
C PHE A 25 -4.43 7.22 10.63
N HIS A 26 -4.51 7.47 9.33
CA HIS A 26 -4.24 8.78 8.74
C HIS A 26 -5.24 9.82 9.28
N GLU A 27 -6.53 9.50 9.33
CA GLU A 27 -7.56 10.38 9.87
C GLU A 27 -7.33 10.68 11.36
N LYS A 28 -6.92 9.67 12.13
CA LYS A 28 -6.66 9.80 13.56
C LYS A 28 -5.40 10.61 13.88
N TYR A 29 -4.32 10.41 13.14
CA TYR A 29 -3.01 10.95 13.51
C TYR A 29 -2.48 12.03 12.57
N LEU A 30 -2.72 11.94 11.26
CA LEU A 30 -2.04 12.76 10.24
C LEU A 30 -2.93 13.88 9.66
N LYS A 31 -4.25 13.69 9.65
CA LYS A 31 -5.21 14.68 9.11
C LYS A 31 -5.12 16.03 9.83
N GLN A 32 -4.89 16.01 11.14
CA GLN A 32 -4.69 17.23 11.95
C GLN A 32 -3.45 18.03 11.54
N PHE A 33 -2.45 17.37 10.94
CA PHE A 33 -1.21 18.02 10.47
C PHE A 33 -1.30 18.44 9.00
N GLY A 34 -2.47 18.33 8.35
CA GLY A 34 -2.66 18.71 6.95
C GLY A 34 -2.02 17.76 5.93
N VAL A 35 -1.63 16.55 6.35
CA VAL A 35 -1.11 15.52 5.44
C VAL A 35 -2.23 15.07 4.50
N LYS A 36 -1.91 14.99 3.20
CA LYS A 36 -2.85 14.53 2.17
C LYS A 36 -2.70 13.03 1.98
N LEU A 37 -3.78 12.29 2.22
CA LEU A 37 -3.85 10.88 1.84
C LEU A 37 -4.02 10.79 0.31
N PRO A 38 -3.21 9.99 -0.39
CA PRO A 38 -3.41 9.69 -1.81
C PRO A 38 -4.81 9.14 -2.09
N LYS A 39 -5.22 9.04 -3.35
CA LYS A 39 -6.48 8.36 -3.70
C LYS A 39 -6.19 6.88 -3.95
N LEU A 40 -7.03 5.97 -3.46
CA LEU A 40 -6.88 4.54 -3.75
C LEU A 40 -7.03 4.24 -5.24
N TYR A 41 -8.03 4.88 -5.86
CA TYR A 41 -8.36 4.72 -7.27
C TYR A 41 -8.09 6.02 -8.03
N ASP A 42 -7.55 5.88 -9.24
CA ASP A 42 -7.54 6.92 -10.25
C ASP A 42 -8.93 7.08 -10.89
N SER A 43 -9.11 8.17 -11.64
CA SER A 43 -10.23 8.52 -12.50
C SER A 43 -10.64 7.38 -13.46
N GLN A 44 -9.72 6.48 -13.82
CA GLN A 44 -9.98 5.31 -14.66
C GLN A 44 -10.43 4.05 -13.89
N GLY A 45 -10.52 4.12 -12.55
CA GLY A 45 -10.84 2.96 -11.70
C GLY A 45 -9.67 2.02 -11.42
N ASN A 46 -8.46 2.38 -11.87
CA ASN A 46 -7.22 1.66 -11.59
C ASN A 46 -6.62 2.08 -10.25
N PHE A 47 -5.85 1.20 -9.60
CA PHE A 47 -5.14 1.57 -8.38
C PHE A 47 -4.06 2.61 -8.67
N THR A 48 -3.95 3.64 -7.83
CA THR A 48 -2.85 4.60 -7.96
C THR A 48 -1.55 3.99 -7.45
N LYS A 49 -0.44 4.35 -8.08
CA LYS A 49 0.90 3.96 -7.63
C LYS A 49 1.14 4.35 -6.17
N ASP A 50 0.74 5.55 -5.77
CA ASP A 50 0.96 6.04 -4.40
C ASP A 50 0.19 5.23 -3.37
N ALA A 51 -1.05 4.84 -3.67
CA ALA A 51 -1.83 3.98 -2.78
C ALA A 51 -1.26 2.57 -2.70
N LEU A 52 -0.79 2.00 -3.81
CA LEU A 52 -0.11 0.70 -3.83
C LEU A 52 1.16 0.72 -2.99
N VAL A 53 1.95 1.78 -3.10
CA VAL A 53 3.15 1.97 -2.27
C VAL A 53 2.80 2.04 -0.79
N LEU A 54 1.78 2.82 -0.41
CA LEU A 54 1.31 2.90 0.98
C LEU A 54 0.84 1.55 1.52
N VAL A 55 0.04 0.81 0.74
CA VAL A 55 -0.44 -0.51 1.12
C VAL A 55 0.72 -1.49 1.29
N TYR A 56 1.70 -1.46 0.40
CA TYR A 56 2.88 -2.32 0.48
C TYR A 56 3.72 -2.02 1.73
N LEU A 57 3.91 -0.74 2.05
CA LEU A 57 4.65 -0.32 3.26
C LEU A 57 3.90 -0.69 4.55
N ALA A 58 2.57 -0.67 4.54
CA ALA A 58 1.75 -1.02 5.70
C ALA A 58 1.43 -2.52 5.81
N TYR A 59 1.69 -3.31 4.77
CA TYR A 59 1.30 -4.71 4.67
C TYR A 59 1.81 -5.58 5.84
N ASP A 60 2.98 -5.24 6.38
CA ASP A 60 3.61 -5.98 7.47
C ASP A 60 3.59 -5.21 8.80
N TYR A 61 2.77 -4.17 8.94
CA TYR A 61 2.69 -3.40 10.19
C TYR A 61 2.10 -4.27 11.33
N PRO A 62 2.68 -4.29 12.56
CA PRO A 62 3.77 -3.43 13.07
C PRO A 62 5.18 -3.97 12.82
N ASN A 63 5.34 -5.18 12.29
CA ASN A 63 6.63 -5.78 11.90
C ASN A 63 7.14 -5.19 10.57
N THR A 64 7.16 -3.87 10.44
CA THR A 64 7.53 -3.20 9.18
C THR A 64 8.89 -3.68 8.68
N ARG A 65 8.89 -4.40 7.56
CA ARG A 65 10.09 -4.85 6.87
C ARG A 65 10.72 -3.69 6.10
N LYS A 66 12.06 -3.65 6.07
CA LYS A 66 12.78 -2.72 5.20
C LYS A 66 12.61 -3.15 3.75
N VAL A 67 11.90 -2.34 2.97
CA VAL A 67 11.65 -2.57 1.54
C VAL A 67 12.74 -1.89 0.71
N SER A 68 13.27 -2.60 -0.29
CA SER A 68 14.20 -2.01 -1.27
C SER A 68 13.46 -1.27 -2.40
N LYS A 69 14.10 -0.30 -3.04
CA LYS A 69 13.49 0.45 -4.16
C LYS A 69 13.13 -0.49 -5.31
N GLU A 70 13.96 -1.50 -5.54
CA GLU A 70 13.81 -2.49 -6.60
C GLU A 70 12.57 -3.38 -6.35
N GLU A 71 12.38 -3.83 -5.11
CA GLU A 71 11.23 -4.64 -4.68
C GLU A 71 9.92 -3.87 -4.82
N LEU A 72 9.90 -2.61 -4.35
CA LEU A 72 8.74 -1.73 -4.50
C LEU A 72 8.41 -1.47 -5.98
N THR A 73 9.44 -1.28 -6.80
CA THR A 73 9.26 -1.04 -8.24
C THR A 73 8.71 -2.27 -8.95
N LYS A 74 9.20 -3.47 -8.61
CA LYS A 74 8.67 -4.74 -9.14
C LYS A 74 7.20 -4.95 -8.75
N PHE A 75 6.87 -4.66 -7.50
CA PHE A 75 5.48 -4.74 -7.03
C PHE A 75 4.57 -3.76 -7.77
N VAL A 76 4.94 -2.49 -7.89
CA VAL A 76 4.11 -1.53 -8.64
C VAL A 76 3.95 -1.96 -10.10
N ARG A 77 5.02 -2.44 -10.74
CA ARG A 77 5.00 -2.93 -12.13
C ARG A 77 4.08 -4.14 -12.33
N SER A 78 3.83 -4.97 -11.31
CA SER A 78 2.88 -6.09 -11.46
C SER A 78 1.42 -5.64 -11.55
N TYR A 79 1.10 -4.43 -11.08
CA TYR A 79 -0.24 -3.84 -11.19
C TYR A 79 -0.36 -2.78 -12.28
N TYR A 80 0.78 -2.22 -12.70
CA TYR A 80 0.86 -1.13 -13.67
C TYR A 80 2.00 -1.42 -14.66
N PRO A 81 1.71 -2.11 -15.79
CA PRO A 81 2.71 -2.41 -16.81
C PRO A 81 3.24 -1.15 -17.51
#